data_AF-A0A7K4GRV2-F1
#
_entry.id   AF-A0A7K4GRV2-F1
#
_cell.length_a   1.000
_cell.length_b   1.000
_cell.length_c   1.000
_cell.angle_alpha   90.00
_cell.angle_beta   90.00
_cell.angle_gamma   90.00
#
_symmetry.space_group_name_H-M   'P 1'
#
loop_
_entity.id
_entity.type
_entity.pdbx_description
1 polymer ?
#
loop_
_entity_poly.entity_id
_entity_poly.type
_entity_poly.pdbx_seq_one_letter_code
_entity_poly.pdbx_strand_id
1 'polypeptide(L)'
;MIVYEFNENLDDFEEIELHETFFVPDLLVPMATFLFIDDIRKCVWLWFGRRTTIRDKFVSAHKSSTIRDRHGIYYRIKTIDQGYEPQEFKEWLGLVEKRHVEVIIEQEDDPIQNYVDSIKYLIICKAKAYRYWTSEGELRHANECYIQWEVLCQLCDALGIPYKSIMEEGNDEEE
;
A
#
# COMPACT_ATOMS: atom_id res chain seq x y z
N MET A 1 -11.76 5.39 6.97
CA MET A 1 -10.94 4.30 7.54
C MET A 1 -9.92 4.96 8.44
N ILE A 2 -9.78 4.48 9.67
CA ILE A 2 -8.83 5.02 10.65
C ILE A 2 -7.77 3.94 10.90
N VAL A 3 -6.51 4.34 11.00
CA VAL A 3 -5.37 3.43 11.15
C VAL A 3 -4.51 3.87 12.31
N TYR A 4 -4.08 2.90 13.10
CA TYR A 4 -3.15 3.09 14.20
C TYR A 4 -1.93 2.20 14.02
N GLU A 5 -0.76 2.72 14.38
CA GLU A 5 0.47 1.95 14.52
C GLU A 5 0.79 1.75 16.00
N PHE A 6 1.26 0.56 16.36
CA PHE A 6 1.73 0.28 17.70
C PHE A 6 3.13 0.85 17.90
N ASN A 7 3.28 1.77 18.86
CA ASN A 7 4.57 2.34 19.24
C ASN A 7 5.16 1.53 20.40
N GLU A 8 6.21 0.76 20.10
CA GLU A 8 6.91 -0.09 21.08
C GLU A 8 7.49 0.69 22.28
N ASN A 9 7.83 1.97 22.11
CA ASN A 9 8.41 2.77 23.19
C ASN A 9 7.33 3.27 24.17
N LEU A 10 6.11 3.48 23.69
CA LEU A 10 4.99 3.96 24.49
C LEU A 10 4.12 2.82 25.01
N ASP A 11 4.33 1.60 24.52
CA ASP A 11 3.45 0.44 24.76
C ASP A 11 1.97 0.79 24.45
N ASP A 12 1.73 1.62 23.41
CA ASP A 12 0.40 2.10 23.01
C ASP A 12 0.29 2.37 21.51
N PHE A 13 -0.94 2.64 21.05
CA PHE A 13 -1.24 2.95 19.65
C PHE A 13 -1.24 4.45 19.38
N GLU A 14 -0.64 4.83 18.25
CA GLU A 14 -0.67 6.18 17.70
C GLU A 14 -1.45 6.18 16.38
N GLU A 15 -2.32 7.17 16.20
CA GLU A 15 -3.12 7.31 14.99
C GLU A 15 -2.24 7.83 13.86
N ILE A 16 -2.32 7.21 12.69
CA ILE A 16 -1.61 7.65 11.49
C ILE A 16 -2.55 8.51 10.65
N GLU A 17 -2.13 9.73 10.35
CA GLU A 17 -2.79 10.57 9.36
C GLU A 17 -2.48 10.04 7.95
N LEU A 18 -3.49 9.49 7.28
CA LEU A 18 -3.37 9.05 5.90
C LEU A 18 -3.65 10.22 4.96
N HIS A 19 -2.65 10.61 4.16
CA HIS A 19 -2.85 11.55 3.07
C HIS A 19 -3.49 10.87 1.85
N GLU A 20 -4.20 11.63 1.01
CA GLU A 20 -5.00 11.13 -0.12
C GLU A 20 -4.20 10.32 -1.16
N THR A 21 -2.89 10.52 -1.22
CA THR A 21 -1.98 9.82 -2.14
C THR A 21 -1.44 8.50 -1.59
N PHE A 22 -1.74 8.16 -0.34
CA PHE A 22 -1.11 7.04 0.35
C PHE A 22 -1.85 5.72 0.10
N PHE A 23 -1.14 4.74 -0.46
CA PHE A 23 -1.67 3.39 -0.67
C PHE A 23 -1.48 2.56 0.59
N VAL A 24 -2.58 2.24 1.27
CA VAL A 24 -2.55 1.58 2.59
C VAL A 24 -1.85 0.21 2.60
N PRO A 25 -1.89 -0.62 1.55
CA PRO A 25 -1.06 -1.81 1.46
C PRO A 25 0.44 -1.57 1.63
N ASP A 26 0.97 -0.41 1.22
CA ASP A 26 2.38 -0.08 1.36
C ASP A 26 2.78 0.16 2.82
N LEU A 27 1.80 0.41 3.70
CA LEU A 27 1.99 0.52 5.14
C LEU A 27 2.34 -0.81 5.81
N LEU A 28 1.99 -1.95 5.21
CA LEU A 28 2.09 -3.27 5.85
C LEU A 28 3.54 -3.78 5.96
N VAL A 29 4.34 -3.09 6.78
CA VAL A 29 5.75 -3.37 7.02
C VAL A 29 5.90 -4.58 7.95
N PRO A 30 6.80 -5.54 7.63
CA PRO A 30 6.98 -6.77 8.42
C PRO A 30 7.30 -6.62 9.92
N MET A 31 7.82 -5.47 10.34
CA MET A 31 8.25 -5.24 11.73
C MET A 31 7.23 -4.47 12.55
N ALA A 32 6.13 -4.01 11.94
CA ALA A 32 5.13 -3.18 12.59
C ALA A 32 3.86 -3.97 12.94
N THR A 33 3.10 -3.43 13.89
CA THR A 33 1.76 -3.88 14.23
C THR A 33 0.79 -2.75 13.96
N PHE A 34 -0.26 -3.03 13.19
CA PHE A 34 -1.27 -2.06 12.83
C PHE A 34 -2.63 -2.45 13.36
N LEU A 35 -3.43 -1.45 13.71
CA LEU A 35 -4.82 -1.60 14.07
C LEU A 35 -5.66 -0.74 13.13
N PHE A 36 -6.55 -1.38 12.38
CA PHE A 36 -7.42 -0.71 11.43
C PHE A 36 -8.87 -0.73 11.88
N ILE A 37 -9.57 0.40 11.71
CA ILE A 37 -10.99 0.53 12.00
C ILE A 37 -11.79 0.40 10.69
N ASP A 38 -12.57 -0.67 10.59
CA ASP A 38 -13.53 -0.93 9.51
C ASP A 38 -14.94 -0.58 9.97
N ASP A 39 -15.37 0.63 9.65
CA ASP A 39 -16.69 1.15 10.00
C ASP A 39 -17.83 0.49 9.23
N ILE A 40 -17.55 -0.12 8.08
CA ILE A 40 -18.57 -0.77 7.25
C ILE A 40 -18.94 -2.10 7.88
N ARG A 41 -17.94 -2.90 8.27
CA ARG A 41 -18.16 -4.23 8.87
C ARG A 41 -18.24 -4.21 10.39
N LYS A 42 -18.05 -3.04 11.01
CA LYS A 42 -17.93 -2.89 12.48
C LYS A 42 -16.90 -3.85 13.04
N CYS A 43 -15.72 -3.81 12.43
CA CYS A 43 -14.61 -4.69 12.75
C CYS A 43 -13.36 -3.86 13.03
N VAL A 44 -12.55 -4.31 13.97
CA VAL A 44 -11.20 -3.80 14.22
C VAL A 44 -10.23 -4.88 13.78
N TRP A 45 -9.41 -4.59 12.79
CA TRP A 45 -8.40 -5.51 12.28
C TRP A 45 -7.09 -5.24 13.01
N LEU A 46 -6.63 -6.18 13.82
CA LEU A 46 -5.32 -6.13 14.46
C LEU A 46 -4.35 -6.97 13.64
N TRP A 47 -3.50 -6.32 12.86
CA TRP A 47 -2.56 -6.95 11.94
C TRP A 47 -1.15 -6.98 12.55
N PHE A 48 -0.52 -8.14 12.50
CA PHE A 48 0.84 -8.36 12.97
C PHE A 48 1.80 -8.61 11.82
N GLY A 49 2.84 -7.79 11.72
CA GLY A 49 3.97 -8.05 10.85
C GLY A 49 4.68 -9.34 11.25
N ARG A 50 5.18 -10.09 10.26
CA ARG A 50 5.82 -11.41 10.47
C ARG A 50 7.07 -11.37 11.36
N ARG A 51 7.67 -10.19 11.57
CA ARG A 51 8.88 -9.96 12.37
C ARG A 51 8.63 -9.22 13.69
N THR A 52 7.36 -9.00 14.06
CA THR A 52 7.00 -8.40 15.35
C THR A 52 7.32 -9.35 16.51
N THR A 53 7.70 -8.81 17.67
CA THR A 53 8.05 -9.66 18.82
C THR A 53 6.81 -10.22 19.50
N ILE A 54 6.96 -11.32 20.23
CA ILE A 54 5.86 -11.91 21.03
C ILE A 54 5.32 -10.90 22.05
N ARG A 55 6.21 -10.06 22.62
CA ARG A 55 5.84 -9.01 23.56
C ARG A 55 4.91 -8.01 22.89
N ASP A 56 5.27 -7.48 21.73
CA ASP A 56 4.49 -6.45 21.05
C ASP A 56 3.12 -6.98 20.67
N LYS A 57 3.05 -8.22 20.15
CA LYS A 57 1.77 -8.89 19.86
C LYS A 57 0.88 -9.00 21.09
N PHE A 58 1.46 -9.32 22.24
CA PHE A 58 0.71 -9.42 23.50
C PHE A 58 0.20 -8.06 23.99
N VAL A 59 1.08 -7.05 24.03
CA VAL A 59 0.73 -5.71 24.52
C VAL A 59 -0.28 -5.04 23.59
N SER A 60 -0.04 -5.06 22.28
CA SER A 60 -0.95 -4.51 21.29
C SER A 60 -2.31 -5.22 21.29
N ALA A 61 -2.37 -6.55 21.43
CA ALA A 61 -3.64 -7.28 21.59
C ALA A 61 -4.40 -6.82 22.84
N HIS A 62 -3.72 -6.60 23.95
CA HIS A 62 -4.33 -6.06 25.15
C HIS A 62 -4.87 -4.63 24.93
N LYS A 63 -4.06 -3.75 24.33
CA LYS A 63 -4.41 -2.34 24.07
C LYS A 63 -5.49 -2.15 23.01
N SER A 64 -5.63 -3.10 22.09
CA SER A 64 -6.62 -3.04 21.01
C SER A 64 -8.06 -2.90 21.50
N SER A 65 -8.37 -3.44 22.69
CA SER A 65 -9.70 -3.29 23.31
C SER A 65 -9.99 -1.85 23.71
N THR A 66 -8.99 -1.14 24.23
CA THR A 66 -9.12 0.28 24.58
C THR A 66 -9.37 1.13 23.34
N ILE A 67 -8.67 0.87 22.23
CA ILE A 67 -8.88 1.58 20.96
C ILE A 67 -10.27 1.26 20.40
N ARG A 68 -10.67 -0.01 20.38
CA ARG A 68 -12.03 -0.43 19.98
C ARG A 68 -13.10 0.35 20.75
N ASP A 69 -12.97 0.44 22.07
CA ASP A 69 -13.99 1.07 22.91
C ASP A 69 -14.15 2.58 22.65
N ARG A 70 -13.12 3.25 22.12
CA ARG A 70 -13.21 4.65 21.66
C ARG A 70 -14.10 4.81 20.42
N HIS A 71 -14.11 3.82 19.53
CA HIS A 71 -14.91 3.82 18.29
C HIS A 71 -16.32 3.23 18.50
N GLY A 72 -16.41 2.23 19.38
CA GLY A 72 -17.68 1.65 19.82
C GLY A 72 -17.56 0.23 20.34
N ILE A 73 -18.28 -0.07 21.42
CA ILE A 73 -18.29 -1.38 22.07
C ILE A 73 -18.81 -2.54 21.19
N TYR A 74 -19.47 -2.21 20.09
CA TYR A 74 -20.09 -3.16 19.17
C TYR A 74 -19.13 -3.67 18.08
N TYR A 75 -17.93 -3.08 17.99
CA TYR A 75 -16.92 -3.53 17.04
C TYR A 75 -16.30 -4.87 17.46
N ARG A 76 -16.04 -5.76 16.51
CA ARG A 76 -15.36 -7.04 16.76
C ARG A 76 -13.89 -6.97 16.39
N ILE A 77 -13.01 -7.31 17.33
CA ILE A 77 -11.57 -7.38 17.06
C ILE A 77 -11.26 -8.71 16.36
N LYS A 78 -10.60 -8.64 15.20
CA LYS A 78 -10.08 -9.78 14.45
C LYS A 78 -8.58 -9.63 14.32
N THR A 79 -7.85 -10.63 14.79
CA THR A 79 -6.39 -10.68 14.72
C THR A 79 -5.95 -11.34 13.43
N ILE A 80 -4.91 -10.79 12.79
CA ILE A 80 -4.39 -11.24 11.51
C ILE A 80 -2.87 -11.27 11.59
N ASP A 81 -2.26 -12.37 11.19
CA ASP A 81 -0.82 -12.45 10.96
C ASP A 81 -0.48 -12.22 9.48
N GLN A 82 0.63 -11.54 9.23
CA GLN A 82 1.11 -11.29 7.87
C GLN A 82 1.29 -12.58 7.07
N GLY A 83 0.74 -12.60 5.85
CA GLY A 83 0.72 -13.76 4.95
C GLY A 83 -0.46 -14.70 5.17
N TYR A 84 -1.23 -14.53 6.25
CA TYR A 84 -2.43 -15.28 6.58
C TYR A 84 -3.67 -14.37 6.60
N GLU A 85 -3.65 -13.28 5.84
CA GLU A 85 -4.76 -12.34 5.80
C GLU A 85 -6.02 -12.99 5.19
N PRO A 86 -7.18 -12.91 5.86
CA PRO A 86 -8.42 -13.42 5.30
C PRO A 86 -8.81 -12.64 4.05
N GLN A 87 -9.52 -13.30 3.15
CA GLN A 87 -10.00 -12.71 1.89
C GLN A 87 -10.78 -11.41 2.12
N GLU A 88 -11.65 -11.38 3.15
CA GLU A 88 -12.42 -10.19 3.54
C GLU A 88 -11.55 -8.97 3.84
N PHE A 89 -10.41 -9.18 4.52
CA PHE A 89 -9.46 -8.12 4.84
C PHE A 89 -8.76 -7.63 3.57
N LYS A 90 -8.32 -8.57 2.73
CA LYS A 90 -7.65 -8.24 1.46
C LYS A 90 -8.57 -7.42 0.55
N GLU A 91 -9.82 -7.80 0.41
CA GLU A 91 -10.81 -7.06 -0.41
C GLU A 91 -11.06 -5.66 0.13
N TRP A 92 -11.12 -5.52 1.45
CA TRP A 92 -11.37 -4.24 2.09
C TRP A 92 -10.18 -3.29 2.04
N LEU A 93 -8.96 -3.82 2.16
CA LEU A 93 -7.73 -3.04 2.01
C LEU A 93 -7.38 -2.75 0.53
N GLY A 94 -8.12 -3.31 -0.42
CA GLY A 94 -7.83 -3.19 -1.86
C GLY A 94 -6.63 -4.03 -2.33
N LEU A 95 -6.24 -5.06 -1.57
CA LEU A 95 -5.15 -6.01 -1.91
C LEU A 95 -5.55 -7.03 -2.99
N VAL A 96 -6.84 -7.14 -3.30
CA VAL A 96 -7.34 -8.08 -4.31
C VAL A 96 -7.58 -7.28 -5.58
N GLU A 97 -6.79 -7.55 -6.61
CA GLU A 97 -7.21 -7.22 -7.98
C GLU A 97 -8.60 -7.83 -8.16
N LYS A 98 -9.60 -6.99 -8.45
CA LYS A 98 -10.95 -7.47 -8.72
C LYS A 98 -10.84 -8.51 -9.83
N ARG A 99 -10.86 -9.79 -9.46
CA ARG A 99 -11.21 -10.84 -10.42
C ARG A 99 -12.59 -10.46 -10.89
N HIS A 100 -12.68 -9.95 -12.12
CA HIS A 100 -13.93 -9.78 -12.79
C HIS A 100 -14.66 -11.11 -12.66
N VAL A 101 -15.74 -11.12 -11.88
CA VAL A 101 -16.75 -12.15 -12.06
C VAL A 101 -17.35 -11.81 -13.41
N GLU A 102 -16.86 -12.48 -14.45
CA GLU A 102 -17.46 -12.43 -15.76
C GLU A 102 -18.94 -12.82 -15.62
N VAL A 103 -19.81 -11.82 -15.76
CA VAL A 103 -21.00 -12.07 -16.57
C VAL A 103 -20.44 -12.38 -17.95
N ILE A 104 -20.56 -13.64 -18.36
CA ILE A 104 -20.14 -14.11 -19.69
C ILE A 104 -20.84 -13.22 -20.73
N ILE A 105 -20.08 -12.29 -21.30
CA ILE A 105 -20.30 -11.76 -22.63
C ILE A 105 -18.93 -11.86 -23.29
N GLU A 106 -18.82 -12.81 -24.22
CA GLU A 106 -17.59 -13.21 -24.90
C GLU A 106 -16.80 -12.00 -25.45
N GLN A 107 -15.64 -11.74 -24.86
CA GLN A 107 -14.53 -11.03 -25.48
C GLN A 107 -13.26 -11.77 -25.02
N GLU A 108 -12.49 -12.31 -25.96
CA GLU A 108 -11.26 -13.06 -25.68
C GLU A 108 -10.22 -12.16 -25.00
N ASP A 109 -9.86 -12.45 -23.75
CA ASP A 109 -8.74 -11.85 -23.04
C ASP A 109 -7.42 -12.32 -23.66
N ASP A 110 -6.64 -11.42 -24.28
CA ASP A 110 -5.27 -11.70 -24.72
C ASP A 110 -4.32 -11.67 -23.51
N PRO A 111 -3.78 -12.82 -23.07
CA PRO A 111 -2.90 -12.91 -21.90
C PRO A 111 -1.61 -12.08 -22.05
N ILE A 112 -1.20 -11.81 -23.30
CA ILE A 112 -0.01 -11.02 -23.61
C ILE A 112 -0.26 -9.55 -23.27
N GLN A 113 -1.47 -9.04 -23.55
CA GLN A 113 -1.80 -7.65 -23.33
C GLN A 113 -1.84 -7.29 -21.83
N ASN A 114 -2.39 -8.18 -21.00
CA ASN A 114 -2.38 -8.01 -19.54
C ASN A 114 -0.96 -7.96 -18.97
N TYR A 115 -0.05 -8.82 -19.47
CA TYR A 115 1.35 -8.80 -19.05
C TYR A 115 2.06 -7.50 -19.47
N VAL A 116 1.77 -7.00 -20.67
CA VAL A 116 2.28 -5.71 -21.16
C VAL A 116 1.81 -4.57 -20.26
N ASP A 117 0.54 -4.55 -19.84
CA ASP A 117 0.00 -3.47 -19.02
C ASP A 117 0.55 -3.49 -17.58
N SER A 118 0.79 -4.66 -16.98
CA SER A 118 1.52 -4.77 -15.71
C SER A 118 2.96 -4.23 -15.81
N ILE A 119 3.65 -4.48 -16.92
CA ILE A 119 5.00 -3.94 -17.16
C ILE A 119 4.96 -2.42 -17.31
N LYS A 120 3.99 -1.87 -18.03
CA LYS A 120 3.82 -0.41 -18.17
C LYS A 120 3.65 0.26 -16.81
N TYR A 121 2.82 -0.32 -15.93
CA TYR A 121 2.60 0.21 -14.58
C TYR A 121 3.90 0.25 -13.75
N LEU A 122 4.66 -0.85 -13.73
CA LEU A 122 5.96 -0.92 -13.04
C LEU A 122 6.96 0.12 -13.53
N ILE A 123 7.00 0.38 -14.85
CA ILE A 123 7.87 1.39 -15.44
C ILE A 123 7.47 2.80 -14.99
N ILE A 124 6.16 3.10 -14.98
CA ILE A 124 5.63 4.39 -14.51
C ILE A 124 5.98 4.63 -13.04
N CYS A 125 5.80 3.62 -12.18
CA CYS A 125 6.16 3.72 -10.76
C CYS A 125 7.65 4.01 -10.56
N LYS A 126 8.54 3.32 -11.31
CA LYS A 126 9.98 3.58 -11.26
C LYS A 126 10.35 4.97 -11.78
N ALA A 127 9.70 5.45 -12.83
CA ALA A 127 9.90 6.80 -13.36
C ALA A 127 9.57 7.87 -12.31
N LYS A 128 8.42 7.74 -11.63
CA LYS A 128 7.98 8.66 -10.57
C LYS A 128 8.94 8.65 -9.37
N ALA A 129 9.37 7.46 -8.93
CA ALA A 129 10.35 7.32 -7.85
C ALA A 129 11.69 7.99 -8.20
N TYR A 130 12.17 7.83 -9.44
CA TYR A 130 13.40 8.49 -9.91
C TYR A 130 13.27 10.02 -9.89
N ARG A 131 12.14 10.57 -10.36
CA ARG A 131 11.87 12.02 -10.35
C ARG A 131 11.93 12.59 -8.94
N TYR A 132 11.24 11.96 -7.98
CA TYR A 132 11.22 12.38 -6.58
C TYR A 132 12.64 12.37 -5.96
N TRP A 133 13.43 11.35 -6.28
CA TRP A 133 14.84 11.25 -5.87
C TRP A 133 15.73 12.34 -6.47
N THR A 134 15.51 12.72 -7.73
CA THR A 134 16.29 13.79 -8.38
C THR A 134 15.93 15.20 -7.89
N SER A 135 14.74 15.41 -7.32
CA SER A 135 14.36 16.70 -6.71
C SER A 135 14.94 16.93 -5.31
N GLU A 136 15.32 15.88 -4.56
CA GLU A 136 15.82 16.02 -3.18
C GLU A 136 17.36 16.01 -3.03
N GLY A 137 18.12 15.85 -4.12
CA GLY A 137 19.54 16.25 -4.16
C GLY A 137 20.56 15.40 -3.38
N GLU A 138 20.24 14.21 -2.86
CA GLU A 138 21.22 13.36 -2.17
C GLU A 138 21.70 12.17 -3.00
N LEU A 139 22.87 12.36 -3.64
CA LEU A 139 23.50 11.39 -4.53
C LEU A 139 24.54 10.54 -3.77
N ARG A 140 24.14 9.76 -2.76
CA ARG A 140 25.04 8.75 -2.15
C ARG A 140 24.31 7.48 -1.74
N HIS A 141 24.59 6.41 -2.50
CA HIS A 141 24.23 4.99 -2.31
C HIS A 141 22.97 4.49 -3.06
N ALA A 142 23.03 4.48 -4.39
CA ALA A 142 22.09 3.72 -5.22
C ALA A 142 22.87 2.70 -6.09
N ASN A 143 23.41 1.66 -5.46
CA ASN A 143 24.01 0.52 -6.17
C ASN A 143 23.04 -0.66 -6.35
N GLU A 144 21.76 -0.55 -5.95
CA GLU A 144 20.82 -1.68 -6.00
C GLU A 144 19.59 -1.47 -6.91
N CYS A 145 19.35 -0.28 -7.46
CA CYS A 145 18.22 -0.02 -8.38
C CYS A 145 18.69 0.49 -9.75
N TYR A 146 19.44 -0.34 -10.48
CA TYR A 146 19.95 -0.03 -11.82
C TYR A 146 18.91 -0.35 -12.91
N ILE A 147 17.98 0.56 -13.15
CA ILE A 147 17.56 0.82 -14.53
C ILE A 147 18.04 2.22 -14.82
N GLN A 148 19.09 2.35 -15.64
CA GLN A 148 19.60 3.66 -16.05
C GLN A 148 18.45 4.43 -16.73
N TRP A 149 18.36 5.74 -16.49
CA TRP A 149 17.32 6.61 -17.06
C TRP A 149 17.15 6.42 -18.58
N GLU A 150 18.24 6.22 -19.30
CA GLU A 150 18.25 5.94 -20.74
C GLU A 150 17.50 4.65 -21.11
N VAL A 151 17.63 3.58 -20.29
CA VAL A 151 16.90 2.32 -20.48
C VAL A 151 15.42 2.50 -20.17
N LEU A 152 15.10 3.31 -19.17
CA LEU A 152 13.71 3.64 -18.82
C LEU A 152 13.02 4.40 -19.97
N CYS A 153 13.70 5.38 -20.58
CA CYS A 153 13.19 6.12 -21.75
C CYS A 153 12.96 5.19 -22.95
N GLN A 154 13.92 4.32 -23.26
CA GLN A 154 13.78 3.35 -24.35
C GLN A 154 12.60 2.39 -24.15
N LEU A 155 12.35 1.96 -22.91
CA LEU A 155 11.21 1.13 -22.57
C LEU A 155 9.87 1.89 -22.71
N CYS A 156 9.83 3.16 -22.28
CA CYS A 156 8.65 4.01 -22.46
C CYS A 156 8.31 4.19 -23.95
N ASP A 157 9.31 4.48 -24.78
CA ASP A 157 9.13 4.65 -26.24
C ASP A 157 8.68 3.34 -26.91
N ALA A 158 9.29 2.21 -26.55
CA ALA A 158 8.93 0.90 -27.07
C ALA A 158 7.49 0.47 -26.71
N LEU A 159 6.97 0.96 -25.58
CA LEU A 159 5.62 0.65 -25.09
C LEU A 159 4.59 1.75 -25.42
N GLY A 160 4.99 2.79 -26.15
CA GLY A 160 4.12 3.92 -26.51
C GLY A 160 3.62 4.74 -25.31
N ILE A 161 4.36 4.75 -24.21
CA ILE A 161 4.03 5.52 -23.01
C ILE A 161 4.49 6.98 -23.22
N PRO A 162 3.57 7.97 -23.20
CA PRO A 162 3.96 9.38 -23.34
C PRO A 162 4.68 9.85 -22.06
N TYR A 163 6.01 9.83 -22.06
CA TYR A 163 6.80 10.18 -20.88
C TYR A 163 6.74 11.68 -20.52
N LYS A 164 6.40 12.56 -21.47
CA LYS A 164 6.23 14.00 -21.23
C LYS A 164 5.12 14.29 -20.21
N SER A 165 3.98 13.60 -20.28
CA SER A 165 2.88 13.81 -19.33
C SER A 165 3.22 13.32 -17.91
N ILE A 166 4.05 12.29 -17.78
CA ILE A 166 4.56 11.79 -16.49
C ILE A 166 5.51 12.82 -15.82
N MET A 167 6.16 13.65 -16.63
CA MET A 167 7.09 14.70 -16.19
C MET A 167 6.41 16.07 -15.98
N GLU A 168 5.21 16.30 -16.52
CA GLU A 168 4.55 17.62 -16.56
C GLU A 168 3.42 17.81 -15.51
N GLU A 169 2.94 16.77 -14.81
CA GLU A 169 1.89 16.87 -13.76
C GLU A 169 2.32 17.59 -12.44
N GLY A 170 3.17 18.62 -12.52
CA GLY A 170 3.63 19.36 -11.35
C GLY A 170 3.64 20.88 -11.50
N ASN A 171 2.87 21.45 -12.44
CA ASN A 171 2.92 22.89 -12.70
C ASN A 171 1.55 23.56 -12.91
N ASP A 172 0.48 23.03 -12.30
CA ASP A 172 -0.83 23.68 -12.26
C ASP A 172 -1.16 24.17 -10.84
N GLU A 173 -0.26 24.95 -10.24
CA GLU A 173 -0.59 25.93 -9.20
C GLU A 173 0.30 27.16 -9.39
N GLU A 174 -0.06 28.03 -10.34
CA GLU A 174 0.25 29.46 -10.31
C GLU A 174 -0.53 30.18 -11.44
N GLU A 175 -1.75 30.63 -11.14
CA GLU A 175 -2.26 31.96 -11.52
C GLU A 175 -3.46 32.38 -10.66
#